data_AF-A0A956KIJ3-F1
#
_entry.id   AF-A0A956KIJ3-F1
#
_cell.length_a   1.000
_cell.length_b   1.000
_cell.length_c   1.000
_cell.angle_alpha   90.00
_cell.angle_beta   90.00
_cell.angle_gamma   90.00
#
_symmetry.space_group_name_H-M   'P 1'
#
loop_
_entity.id
_entity.type
_entity.pdbx_description
1 polymer ?
#
loop_
_entity_poly.entity_id
_entity_poly.type
_entity_poly.pdbx_seq_one_letter_code
_entity_poly.pdbx_strand_id
1 'polypeptide(L)' 'MLLDPIPVPEHLEVTDFHGIITASPQMREFFELMRRAARSDAGILIRGETGTGKELAAAAIHELSRRRRKP' A
#
# COMPACT_ATOMS: atom_id res chain seq x y z
N MET A 1 -30.29 -26.77 -7.94
CA MET A 1 -29.25 -26.79 -6.90
C MET A 1 -28.70 -25.38 -6.80
N LEU A 2 -29.23 -24.59 -5.87
CA LEU A 2 -28.70 -23.26 -5.56
C LEU A 2 -27.39 -23.48 -4.80
N LEU A 3 -26.31 -22.86 -5.25
CA LEU A 3 -25.09 -22.77 -4.45
C LEU A 3 -25.43 -21.88 -3.26
N ASP A 4 -25.21 -22.38 -2.05
CA ASP A 4 -25.31 -21.55 -0.86
C ASP A 4 -24.35 -20.35 -0.99
N PRO A 5 -24.74 -19.14 -0.56
CA PRO A 5 -23.86 -17.97 -0.59
C PRO A 5 -22.59 -18.27 0.21
N ILE A 6 -21.44 -17.97 -0.39
CA ILE A 6 -20.14 -18.10 0.29
C ILE A 6 -20.17 -17.17 1.51
N PRO A 7 -19.94 -17.68 2.74
CA PRO A 7 -19.91 -16.85 3.93
C PRO A 7 -18.78 -15.82 3.79
N VAL A 8 -19.16 -14.54 3.75
CA VAL A 8 -18.19 -13.43 3.82
C VAL A 8 -17.82 -13.27 5.29
N PRO A 9 -16.53 -13.34 5.67
CA PRO A 9 -16.13 -13.18 7.05
C PRO A 9 -16.58 -11.81 7.58
N GLU A 10 -17.28 -11.81 8.72
CA GLU A 10 -18.01 -10.66 9.27
C GLU A 10 -17.16 -9.40 9.52
N HIS A 11 -15.82 -9.52 9.60
CA HIS A 11 -14.93 -8.43 10.03
C HIS A 11 -13.60 -8.37 9.26
N LEU A 12 -13.61 -8.52 7.94
CA LEU A 12 -12.41 -8.24 7.16
C LEU A 12 -12.10 -6.73 7.18
N GLU A 13 -11.21 -6.29 8.06
CA GLU A 13 -10.72 -4.90 8.07
C GLU A 13 -9.86 -4.62 6.84
N VAL A 14 -10.51 -4.20 5.76
CA VAL A 14 -9.86 -3.75 4.54
C VAL A 14 -9.44 -2.29 4.71
N THR A 15 -8.16 -2.02 4.49
CA THR A 15 -7.56 -0.68 4.49
C THR A 15 -7.31 -0.24 3.05
N ASP A 16 -7.61 1.03 2.75
CA ASP A 16 -7.12 1.73 1.56
C ASP A 16 -5.96 2.66 1.97
N PHE A 17 -4.82 2.51 1.31
CA PHE A 17 -3.69 3.42 1.43
C PHE A 17 -3.18 3.81 0.05
N HIS A 18 -3.55 5.01 -0.41
CA HIS A 18 -3.11 5.55 -1.71
C HIS A 18 -3.40 4.60 -2.89
N GLY A 19 -4.56 3.93 -2.88
CA GLY A 19 -4.95 2.97 -3.91
C GLY A 19 -4.41 1.55 -3.68
N ILE A 20 -3.67 1.31 -2.60
CA ILE A 20 -3.30 -0.03 -2.14
C ILE A 20 -4.39 -0.54 -1.21
N ILE A 21 -5.21 -1.48 -1.71
CA ILE A 21 -6.28 -2.13 -0.94
C ILE A 21 -5.74 -3.42 -0.30
N THR A 22 -5.89 -3.56 1.01
CA THR A 22 -5.37 -4.74 1.71
C THR A 22 -6.12 -5.04 2.99
N ALA A 23 -6.25 -6.33 3.31
CA ALA A 23 -6.65 -6.81 4.63
C ALA A 23 -5.48 -7.40 5.44
N SER A 24 -4.25 -7.31 4.91
CA SER A 24 -3.05 -7.86 5.55
C SER A 24 -2.58 -6.93 6.68
N PRO A 25 -2.43 -7.43 7.92
CA PRO A 25 -1.86 -6.65 9.00
C PRO A 25 -0.41 -6.22 8.73
N GLN A 26 0.38 -7.06 8.05
CA GLN A 26 1.79 -6.79 7.70
C GLN A 26 1.92 -5.56 6.78
N MET A 27 0.92 -5.30 5.95
CA MET A 27 0.90 -4.10 5.10
C MET A 27 0.83 -2.81 5.92
N ARG A 28 0.31 -2.83 7.14
CA ARG A 28 0.29 -1.65 8.02
C ARG A 28 1.71 -1.19 8.37
N GLU A 29 2.61 -2.14 8.65
CA GLU A 29 4.03 -1.84 8.92
C GLU A 29 4.72 -1.29 7.67
N PHE A 30 4.39 -1.84 6.50
CA PHE A 30 4.90 -1.34 5.23
C PHE A 30 4.44 0.10 4.94
N PHE A 31 3.18 0.44 5.28
CA PHE A 31 2.67 1.81 5.16
C PHE A 31 3.43 2.79 6.08
N GLU A 32 3.76 2.38 7.30
CA GLU A 32 4.61 3.17 8.19
C GLU A 32 6.02 3.38 7.64
N LEU A 33 6.62 2.35 7.05
CA LEU A 33 7.91 2.48 6.38
C LEU A 33 7.85 3.48 5.23
N MET A 34 6.81 3.43 4.39
CA MET A 34 6.62 4.39 3.30
C MET A 34 6.45 5.82 3.82
N ARG A 35 5.67 6.03 4.89
CA ARG A 35 5.52 7.35 5.54
C ARG A 35 6.86 7.91 6.03
N ARG A 36 7.73 7.05 6.59
CA ARG A 36 9.07 7.45 7.03
C ARG A 36 9.98 7.77 5.85
N ALA A 37 9.96 6.92 4.82
CA ALA A 37 10.75 7.11 3.61
C ALA A 37 10.39 8.42 2.89
N ALA A 38 9.10 8.75 2.80
CA ALA A 38 8.60 10.00 2.19
C ALA A 38 9.10 11.29 2.88
N ARG A 39 9.48 11.22 4.16
CA ARG A 39 10.03 12.35 4.92
C ARG A 39 11.53 12.54 4.71
N SER A 40 12.21 11.57 4.10
CA SER A 40 13.65 11.58 3.84
C SER A 40 13.97 12.23 2.49
N ASP A 41 15.11 12.91 2.41
CA ASP A 41 15.65 13.43 1.14
C ASP A 41 16.55 12.41 0.41
N ALA A 42 16.76 11.22 1.00
CA ALA A 42 17.56 10.14 0.41
C ALA A 42 16.86 9.49 -0.80
N GLY A 43 17.66 8.89 -1.69
CA GLY A 43 17.15 8.03 -2.76
C GLY A 43 16.53 6.74 -2.21
N ILE A 44 15.40 6.31 -2.76
CA ILE A 44 14.65 5.13 -2.31
C ILE A 44 14.70 4.05 -3.40
N LEU A 45 15.03 2.82 -3.00
CA LEU A 45 14.98 1.63 -3.86
C LEU A 45 13.83 0.72 -3.40
N ILE A 46 12.85 0.50 -4.28
CA ILE A 46 11.73 -0.40 -4.03
C ILE A 46 12.01 -1.73 -4.73
N ARG A 47 11.99 -2.83 -3.97
CA ARG A 47 12.23 -4.20 -4.47
C ARG A 47 10.98 -5.06 -4.28
N GLY A 48 10.87 -6.10 -5.10
CA GLY A 48 9.75 -7.03 -5.09
C GLY A 48 9.54 -7.65 -6.48
N GLU A 49 8.75 -8.72 -6.53
CA GLU A 49 8.45 -9.46 -7.77
C GLU A 49 7.58 -8.64 -8.73
N THR A 50 7.51 -9.07 -9.99
CA THR A 50 6.62 -8.47 -11.00
C THR A 50 5.16 -8.56 -10.55
N GLY A 51 4.40 -7.47 -10.66
CA GLY A 51 2.97 -7.44 -10.29
C GLY A 51 2.67 -7.19 -8.80
N THR A 52 3.68 -6.98 -7.95
CA THR A 52 3.50 -6.72 -6.50
C THR A 52 3.10 -5.27 -6.15
N GLY A 53 2.85 -4.41 -7.14
CA GLY A 53 2.40 -3.04 -6.92
C GLY A 53 3.49 -2.06 -6.45
N LYS A 54 4.75 -2.26 -6.86
CA LYS A 54 5.86 -1.36 -6.51
C LYS A 54 5.65 0.06 -7.03
N GLU A 55 4.96 0.19 -8.16
CA GLU A 55 4.60 1.47 -8.77
C GLU A 55 3.60 2.25 -7.90
N LEU A 56 2.63 1.55 -7.29
CA LEU A 56 1.71 2.14 -6.31
C LEU A 56 2.45 2.57 -5.05
N ALA A 57 3.41 1.76 -4.58
CA ALA A 57 4.26 2.13 -3.45
C ALA A 57 5.11 3.38 -3.75
N ALA A 58 5.71 3.46 -4.94
CA ALA A 58 6.48 4.63 -5.38
C ALA A 58 5.60 5.89 -5.44
N ALA A 59 4.40 5.78 -6.02
CA ALA A 59 3.44 6.87 -6.12
C ALA A 59 2.98 7.35 -4.73
N ALA A 60 2.67 6.43 -3.82
CA ALA A 60 2.30 6.74 -2.45
C ALA A 60 3.42 7.48 -1.70
N ILE A 61 4.66 6.99 -1.82
CA ILE A 61 5.84 7.65 -1.24
C ILE A 61 6.00 9.07 -1.80
N HIS A 62 5.85 9.23 -3.12
CA HIS A 62 5.98 10.52 -3.77
C HIS A 62 4.91 11.52 -3.28
N GLU A 63 3.64 11.11 -3.25
CA GLU A 63 2.52 11.95 -2.79
C GLU A 63 2.66 12.37 -1.32
N LEU A 64 3.19 11.49 -0.47
CA LEU A 64 3.45 11.77 0.94
C LEU A 64 4.69 12.64 1.17
N SER A 65 5.53 12.85 0.16
CA SER A 65 6.79 13.55 0.31
C SER A 65 6.63 15.07 0.24
N ARG A 66 7.64 15.79 0.75
CA ARG A 66 7.77 17.25 0.59
C ARG A 66 7.87 17.67 -0.88
N ARG A 67 8.27 16.74 -1.76
CA ARG A 67 8.48 16.97 -3.19
C ARG A 67 7.29 16.58 -4.06
N ARG A 68 6.13 16.21 -3.49
CA ARG A 68 4.93 15.80 -4.26
C ARG A 68 4.47 16.72 -5.41
N ARG A 69 4.88 18.00 -5.40
CA ARG A 69 4.57 19.00 -6.46
C ARG A 69 5.75 19.27 -7.39
N LYS A 70 6.82 18.49 -7.25
CA LYS A 70 8.08 18.59 -7.98
C LYS A 70 8.34 17.22 -8.61
N PRO A 71 9.05 17.15 -9.73
CA PRO A 71 9.46 15.87 -10.30
C PRO A 71 10.34 15.05 -9.33
#